data_AF-A0A9W4D1J3-F1
#
_entry.id   AF-A0A9W4D1J3-F1
#
_cell.length_a   1.000
_cell.length_b   1.000
_cell.length_c   1.000
_cell.angle_alpha   90.00
_cell.angle_beta   90.00
_cell.angle_gamma   90.00
#
_symmetry.space_group_name_H-M   'P 1'
#
loop_
_entity.id
_entity.type
_entity.pdbx_description
1 polymer ?
#
loop_
_entity_poly.entity_id
_entity_poly.type
_entity_poly.pdbx_seq_one_letter_code
_entity_poly.pdbx_strand_id
1 'polypeptide(L)'
;MKIFSVVSLTAILSHLTPSIEAVSSNYKCDRLVLGGDIIDRQIEKTFPIYQGNVHPGYEPHHVFSTVNFFVYYNFGKVQFAVEFSVQKKPLSVKVKFNENEYTCEPTTEEADVHQGMT
;
A
#
# COMPACT_ATOMS: atom_id res chain seq x y z
N MET A 1 -23.94 39.87 33.55
CA MET A 1 -23.49 38.53 33.14
C MET A 1 -23.99 38.26 31.73
N LYS A 2 -23.09 38.13 30.76
CA LYS A 2 -23.37 37.55 29.44
C LYS A 2 -22.23 36.59 29.16
N ILE A 3 -22.46 35.31 29.41
CA ILE A 3 -21.54 34.24 29.06
C ILE A 3 -22.11 33.66 27.78
N PHE A 4 -21.57 34.07 26.64
CA PHE A 4 -21.89 33.41 25.38
C PHE A 4 -20.98 32.18 25.25
N SER A 5 -21.63 31.03 25.07
CA SER A 5 -21.06 29.70 24.99
C SER A 5 -19.88 29.59 24.04
N VAL A 6 -18.75 29.16 24.59
CA VAL A 6 -17.57 28.70 23.86
C VAL A 6 -17.76 27.23 23.50
N VAL A 7 -18.70 26.91 22.61
CA VAL A 7 -18.88 25.53 22.11
C VAL A 7 -19.28 25.57 20.63
N SER A 8 -18.34 25.93 19.75
CA SER A 8 -18.52 25.76 18.29
C SER A 8 -17.20 25.71 17.51
N LEU A 9 -16.09 25.26 18.11
CA LEU A 9 -14.82 25.12 17.38
C LEU A 9 -14.29 23.68 17.25
N THR A 10 -14.79 22.73 18.05
CA THR A 10 -14.34 21.33 17.97
C THR A 10 -15.00 20.53 16.85
N ALA A 11 -16.19 20.93 16.39
CA ALA A 11 -16.92 20.21 15.34
C ALA A 11 -16.32 20.39 13.94
N ILE A 12 -15.49 21.42 13.72
CA ILE A 12 -14.89 21.69 12.40
C ILE A 12 -13.54 20.98 12.24
N LEU A 13 -12.83 20.68 13.34
CA LEU A 13 -11.56 19.95 13.27
C LEU A 13 -11.72 18.47 12.86
N SER A 14 -12.87 17.86 13.09
CA SER A 14 -13.14 16.47 12.65
C SER A 14 -13.19 16.31 11.14
N HIS A 15 -13.53 17.38 10.40
CA HIS A 15 -13.63 17.40 8.94
C HIS A 15 -12.35 17.88 8.24
N LEU A 16 -11.36 18.35 9.01
CA LEU A 16 -10.09 18.89 8.53
C LEU A 16 -8.91 18.05 8.97
N THR A 17 -9.10 16.84 9.50
CA THR A 17 -8.03 15.87 9.39
C THR A 17 -7.87 15.63 7.90
N PRO A 18 -6.77 16.08 7.26
CA PRO A 18 -6.42 15.44 6.01
C PRO A 18 -6.39 13.97 6.40
N SER A 19 -7.02 13.11 5.61
CA SER A 19 -6.48 11.77 5.50
C SER A 19 -4.99 12.02 5.24
N ILE A 20 -4.16 11.89 6.27
CA ILE A 20 -2.75 11.66 6.10
C ILE A 20 -2.79 10.34 5.35
N GLU A 21 -2.93 10.42 4.02
CA GLU A 21 -2.66 9.33 3.13
C GLU A 21 -1.27 8.95 3.56
N ALA A 22 -1.18 7.83 4.27
CA ALA A 22 0.08 7.32 4.75
C ALA A 22 0.99 7.34 3.51
N VAL A 23 2.02 8.19 3.54
CA VAL A 23 3.08 8.17 2.53
C VAL A 23 3.40 6.71 2.34
N SER A 24 3.28 6.21 1.10
CA SER A 24 3.41 4.78 0.82
C SER A 24 4.66 4.29 1.54
N SER A 25 4.48 3.44 2.55
CA SER A 25 5.63 2.95 3.31
C SER A 25 6.46 2.07 2.38
N ASN A 26 7.78 2.08 2.54
CA ASN A 26 8.58 1.01 1.97
C ASN A 26 8.29 -0.28 2.72
N TYR A 27 8.66 -1.43 2.17
CA TYR A 27 8.37 -2.73 2.77
C TYR A 27 9.65 -3.55 2.94
N LYS A 28 9.99 -3.88 4.19
CA LYS A 28 11.13 -4.72 4.53
C LYS A 28 10.73 -6.19 4.48
N CYS A 29 11.35 -6.92 3.57
CA CYS A 29 11.17 -8.34 3.33
C CYS A 29 12.46 -9.08 3.71
N ASP A 30 12.58 -9.49 4.98
CA ASP A 30 13.83 -9.99 5.57
C ASP A 30 14.99 -8.99 5.40
N ARG A 31 15.88 -9.21 4.41
CA ARG A 31 17.04 -8.36 4.14
C ARG A 31 16.82 -7.36 3.00
N LEU A 32 15.67 -7.38 2.35
CA LEU A 32 15.36 -6.54 1.20
C LEU A 32 14.37 -5.44 1.58
N VAL A 33 14.51 -4.25 1.00
CA VAL A 33 13.53 -3.17 1.14
C VAL A 33 12.94 -2.84 -0.22
N LEU A 34 11.64 -3.11 -0.38
CA LEU A 34 10.87 -2.76 -1.58
C LEU A 34 10.30 -1.35 -1.46
N GLY A 35 10.45 -0.54 -2.51
CA GLY A 35 9.86 0.79 -2.60
C GLY A 35 8.34 0.76 -2.63
N GLY A 36 7.70 1.60 -1.81
CA GLY A 36 6.24 1.75 -1.81
C GLY A 36 5.67 2.24 -3.15
N ASP A 37 6.43 3.09 -3.85
CA ASP A 37 6.05 3.64 -5.17
C ASP A 37 5.92 2.56 -6.26
N ILE A 38 6.73 1.51 -6.17
CA ILE A 38 6.63 0.33 -7.04
C ILE A 38 5.29 -0.36 -6.81
N ILE A 39 4.91 -0.56 -5.55
CA ILE A 39 3.66 -1.23 -5.18
C ILE A 39 2.48 -0.42 -5.70
N ASP A 40 2.46 0.88 -5.40
CA ASP A 40 1.38 1.78 -5.82
C ASP A 40 1.21 1.75 -7.34
N ARG A 41 2.31 1.80 -8.10
CA ARG A 41 2.27 1.73 -9.56
C ARG A 41 1.70 0.41 -10.07
N GLN A 42 2.02 -0.72 -9.43
CA GLN A 42 1.51 -2.03 -9.82
C GLN A 42 0.02 -2.18 -9.49
N ILE A 43 -0.41 -1.66 -8.34
CA ILE A 43 -1.82 -1.60 -7.96
C ILE A 43 -2.59 -0.72 -8.94
N GLU A 44 -2.11 0.48 -9.25
CA GLU A 44 -2.76 1.41 -10.19
C GLU A 44 -2.91 0.82 -11.60
N LYS A 45 -1.93 0.05 -12.06
CA LYS A 45 -2.03 -0.69 -13.35
C LYS A 45 -3.04 -1.85 -13.29
N THR A 46 -3.11 -2.54 -12.16
CA THR A 46 -3.90 -3.79 -12.03
C THR A 46 -5.36 -3.51 -11.71
N PHE A 47 -5.63 -2.49 -10.90
CA PHE A 47 -6.98 -2.13 -10.44
C PHE A 47 -8.03 -2.02 -11.56
N PRO A 48 -7.81 -1.25 -12.65
CA PRO A 48 -8.84 -1.05 -13.68
C PRO A 48 -9.23 -2.35 -14.42
N ILE A 49 -8.35 -3.36 -14.43
CA ILE A 49 -8.63 -4.67 -15.04
C ILE A 49 -9.77 -5.38 -14.30
N TYR A 50 -9.84 -5.21 -12.98
CA TYR A 50 -10.81 -5.89 -12.13
C TYR A 50 -11.96 -4.98 -11.65
N GLN A 51 -11.84 -3.66 -11.84
CA GLN A 51 -12.83 -2.71 -11.30
C GLN A 51 -14.25 -2.94 -11.84
N GLY A 52 -14.39 -3.46 -13.07
CA GLY A 52 -15.69 -3.76 -13.67
C GLY A 52 -16.46 -4.89 -12.97
N ASN A 53 -15.78 -5.68 -12.14
CA ASN A 53 -16.34 -6.82 -11.40
C ASN A 53 -16.51 -6.53 -9.90
N VAL A 54 -16.41 -5.27 -9.47
CA VAL A 54 -16.55 -4.90 -8.06
C VAL A 54 -17.98 -5.17 -7.60
N HIS A 55 -18.16 -6.22 -6.79
CA HIS A 55 -19.40 -6.44 -6.08
C HIS A 55 -19.59 -5.38 -4.98
N PRO A 56 -20.83 -4.93 -4.71
CA PRO A 56 -21.12 -3.91 -3.70
C PRO A 56 -20.79 -4.30 -2.24
N GLY A 57 -20.25 -5.49 -1.98
CA GLY A 57 -19.90 -6.00 -0.64
C GLY A 57 -18.41 -5.91 -0.27
N TYR A 58 -17.57 -5.24 -1.07
CA TYR A 58 -16.17 -5.05 -0.71
C TYR A 58 -16.00 -3.95 0.34
N GLU A 59 -15.50 -4.34 1.51
CA GLU A 59 -15.11 -3.41 2.58
C GLU A 59 -13.64 -2.99 2.42
N PRO A 60 -13.20 -1.88 3.05
CA PRO A 60 -11.85 -1.35 2.90
C PRO A 60 -10.70 -2.30 3.25
N HIS A 61 -10.97 -3.32 4.07
CA HIS A 61 -10.01 -4.30 4.54
C HIS A 61 -10.15 -5.66 3.83
N HIS A 62 -11.11 -5.80 2.92
CA HIS A 62 -11.22 -7.01 2.10
C HIS A 62 -10.17 -6.98 1.00
N VAL A 63 -9.53 -8.14 0.78
CA VAL A 63 -8.67 -8.35 -0.38
C VAL A 63 -9.52 -8.26 -1.64
N PHE A 64 -9.28 -7.22 -2.43
CA PHE A 64 -9.95 -7.04 -3.71
C PHE A 64 -9.27 -7.84 -4.81
N SER A 65 -7.94 -7.80 -4.86
CA SER A 65 -7.15 -8.58 -5.82
C SER A 65 -5.70 -8.73 -5.33
N THR A 66 -4.95 -9.58 -6.01
CA THR A 66 -3.52 -9.79 -5.81
C THR A 66 -2.77 -9.45 -7.09
N VAL A 67 -1.81 -8.53 -7.02
CA VAL A 67 -0.87 -8.28 -8.12
C VAL A 67 0.44 -9.05 -7.87
N ASN A 68 0.91 -9.74 -8.90
CA ASN A 68 2.18 -10.44 -8.90
C ASN A 68 3.12 -9.77 -9.88
N PHE A 69 4.31 -9.38 -9.45
CA PHE A 69 5.30 -8.74 -10.31
C PHE A 69 6.72 -9.11 -9.90
N PHE A 70 7.67 -8.80 -10.76
CA PHE A 70 9.08 -9.03 -10.51
C PHE A 70 9.84 -7.71 -10.41
N VAL A 71 10.83 -7.67 -9.52
CA VAL A 71 11.82 -6.58 -9.43
C VAL A 71 13.20 -7.17 -9.65
N TYR A 72 14.03 -6.48 -10.44
CA TYR A 72 15.39 -6.89 -10.74
C TYR A 72 16.37 -6.19 -9.81
N TYR A 73 17.03 -6.97 -8.97
CA TYR A 73 18.12 -6.52 -8.11
C TYR A 73 19.45 -7.03 -8.65
N ASN A 74 20.57 -6.55 -8.09
CA ASN A 74 21.91 -6.97 -8.50
C ASN A 74 22.16 -8.49 -8.35
N PHE A 75 21.46 -9.15 -7.43
CA PHE A 75 21.58 -10.60 -7.19
C PHE A 75 20.57 -11.44 -7.98
N GLY A 76 19.66 -10.81 -8.73
CA GLY A 76 18.69 -11.51 -9.56
C GLY A 76 17.27 -10.96 -9.47
N LYS A 77 16.35 -11.70 -10.09
CA LYS A 77 14.94 -11.36 -10.17
C LYS A 77 14.20 -11.89 -8.94
N VAL A 78 13.48 -11.00 -8.25
CA VAL A 78 12.68 -11.32 -7.07
C VAL A 78 11.20 -11.15 -7.39
N GLN A 79 10.36 -12.10 -6.97
CA GLN A 79 8.92 -12.01 -7.16
C GLN A 79 8.24 -11.43 -5.92
N PHE A 80 7.31 -10.51 -6.14
CA PHE A 80 6.44 -9.98 -5.10
C PHE A 80 4.98 -10.30 -5.42
N ALA A 81 4.22 -10.55 -4.36
CA ALA A 81 2.77 -10.65 -4.38
C ALA A 81 2.21 -9.59 -3.42
N VAL A 82 1.34 -8.73 -3.94
CA VAL A 82 0.67 -7.70 -3.14
C VAL A 82 -0.82 -7.90 -3.22
N GLU A 83 -1.43 -8.17 -2.07
CA GLU A 83 -2.87 -8.11 -1.89
C GLU A 83 -3.27 -6.66 -1.61
N PHE A 84 -4.28 -6.16 -2.30
CA PHE A 84 -4.76 -4.78 -2.13
C PHE A 84 -6.28 -4.72 -2.06
N SER A 85 -6.79 -3.65 -1.44
CA SER A 85 -8.24 -3.43 -1.27
C SER A 85 -8.85 -2.62 -2.40
N VAL A 86 -10.18 -2.45 -2.38
CA VAL A 86 -10.90 -1.59 -3.34
C VAL A 86 -10.50 -0.11 -3.25
N GLN A 87 -9.85 0.29 -2.16
CA GLN A 87 -9.27 1.64 -1.99
C GLN A 87 -7.86 1.75 -2.56
N LYS A 88 -7.38 0.73 -3.29
CA LYS A 88 -6.01 0.62 -3.82
C LYS A 88 -4.93 0.63 -2.74
N LYS A 89 -5.30 0.27 -1.50
CA LYS A 89 -4.34 0.18 -0.40
C LYS A 89 -3.76 -1.22 -0.32
N PRO A 90 -2.43 -1.37 -0.20
CA PRO A 90 -1.84 -2.67 0.11
C PRO A 90 -2.35 -3.16 1.47
N LEU A 91 -2.75 -4.43 1.52
CA LEU A 91 -3.18 -5.15 2.72
C LEU A 91 -2.14 -6.18 3.17
N SER A 92 -1.43 -6.79 2.21
CA SER A 92 -0.34 -7.72 2.46
C SER A 92 0.69 -7.60 1.35
N VAL A 93 1.97 -7.60 1.72
CA VAL A 93 3.10 -7.63 0.79
C VAL A 93 3.94 -8.85 1.14
N LYS A 94 4.14 -9.72 0.17
CA LYS A 94 4.95 -10.93 0.31
C LYS A 94 6.01 -10.97 -0.76
N VAL A 95 7.20 -11.42 -0.39
CA VAL A 95 8.27 -11.74 -1.32
C VAL A 95 8.35 -13.26 -1.45
N LYS A 96 8.52 -13.73 -2.69
CA LYS A 96 8.83 -15.12 -2.99
C LYS A 96 10.27 -15.22 -3.46
N PHE A 97 11.07 -15.96 -2.71
CA PHE A 97 12.47 -16.21 -3.02
C PHE A 97 12.74 -17.72 -2.94
N ASN A 98 13.09 -18.32 -4.07
CA ASN A 98 13.12 -19.78 -4.26
C ASN A 98 11.76 -20.41 -3.92
N GLU A 99 11.74 -21.41 -3.04
CA GLU A 99 10.53 -22.11 -2.58
C GLU A 99 9.89 -21.45 -1.34
N ASN A 100 10.50 -20.39 -0.81
CA ASN A 100 10.05 -19.74 0.42
C ASN A 100 9.29 -18.44 0.13
N GLU A 101 8.29 -18.17 0.96
CA GLU A 101 7.57 -16.90 0.99
C GLU A 101 7.79 -16.20 2.32
N TYR A 102 8.12 -14.91 2.27
CA TYR A 102 8.34 -14.08 3.45
C TYR A 102 7.38 -12.90 3.43
N THR A 103 6.78 -12.62 4.58
CA THR A 103 5.93 -11.43 4.75
C THR A 103 6.82 -10.21 4.88
N CYS A 104 6.44 -9.13 4.21
CA CYS A 104 7.13 -7.86 4.28
C CYS A 104 6.37 -6.90 5.19
N GLU A 105 7.10 -6.18 6.02
CA GLU A 105 6.52 -5.23 6.97
C GLU A 105 6.79 -3.79 6.52
N PRO A 106 5.85 -2.85 6.72
CA PRO A 106 6.10 -1.43 6.51
C PRO A 106 7.36 -0.96 7.23
N THR A 107 8.19 -0.17 6.56
CA THR A 107 9.44 0.36 7.10
C THR A 107 9.70 1.80 6.66
N THR A 108 10.51 2.50 7.43
CA THR A 108 11.08 3.81 7.08
C THR A 108 12.48 3.69 6.49
N GLU A 109 13.02 2.49 6.36
CA GLU A 109 14.30 2.23 5.67
C GLU A 109 14.17 2.62 4.18
N GLU A 110 15.27 3.11 3.61
CA GLU A 110 15.32 3.44 2.18
C GLU A 110 15.18 2.17 1.33
N ALA A 111 14.52 2.30 0.18
CA ALA A 111 14.36 1.19 -0.76
C ALA A 111 15.72 0.78 -1.35
N ASP A 112 15.91 -0.53 -1.51
CA ASP A 112 17.09 -1.06 -2.17
C ASP A 112 17.12 -0.63 -3.64
N VAL A 113 18.30 -0.23 -4.10
CA VAL A 113 18.50 0.18 -5.51
C VAL A 113 18.20 -1.01 -6.43
N HIS A 114 17.18 -0.85 -7.26
CA HIS A 114 16.77 -1.83 -8.27
C HIS A 114 17.13 -1.35 -9.67
N GLN A 115 17.60 -2.29 -10.51
CA GLN A 115 17.99 -2.00 -11.88
C GLN A 115 16.74 -1.91 -12.77
N GLY A 116 16.19 -0.70 -12.90
CA GLY A 116 15.25 -0.33 -13.96
C GLY A 116 13.91 -1.06 -13.96
N MET A 117 12.84 -0.33 -13.65
CA MET A 117 11.52 -0.64 -14.21
C MET A 117 11.48 -0.08 -15.64
N THR A 118 11.68 -0.92 -16.64
CA THR A 118 11.15 -0.65 -18.00
C THR A 118 9.74 -1.18 -18.09
#